data_AF-A0A849BE08-F1
#
_entry.id   AF-A0A849BE08-F1
#
_cell.length_a   1.000
_cell.length_b   1.000
_cell.length_c   1.000
_cell.angle_alpha   90.00
_cell.angle_beta   90.00
_cell.angle_gamma   90.00
#
_symmetry.space_group_name_H-M   'P 1'
#
loop_
_entity.id
_entity.type
_entity.pdbx_description
1 polymer ?
#
loop_
_entity_poly.entity_id
_entity_poly.type
_entity_poly.pdbx_seq_one_letter_code
_entity_poly.pdbx_strand_id
1 'polypeptide(L)'
;MNGTAGRTALPALDIATASAFAQVALENILRPYPYRIDHMMMGAGDLAEPRTLHPVYFGSYDWHSSVHMHWLLVRLLAQRPDLPEAGAIRSTLDIQWQAQAVAAELAYFQRPGCATFERPYGWAWILRLQAELREFPGADKQVQRWAKACEPLATELAGRLTDYLDIADFPIRTGTHANSAFALVLADGYARTDGHPALRRAIARRAHRWFGHDQRYPARYEPGGDEFLSGGLMEAVLMRRVLDDCAFAEWWEMFAPAPNDLATWLTPVVVADRTDPKLVHLDGLNLSRAWCWRLLGPSLPEPLRTKAAGAWADHLDASLAQAVSGDYVGTHWLASFAALALTDPVLTA
;
A
#
# COMPACT_ATOMS: atom_id res chain seq x y z
N MET A 1 26.36 37.35 3.36
CA MET A 1 25.00 37.10 3.89
C MET A 1 24.12 36.72 2.71
N ASN A 2 24.07 35.43 2.37
CA ASN A 2 23.16 34.91 1.34
C ASN A 2 22.19 33.95 2.01
N GLY A 3 20.90 34.19 1.76
CA GLY A 3 19.79 33.66 2.52
C GLY A 3 19.64 32.14 2.41
N THR A 4 19.57 31.51 3.59
CA THR A 4 18.87 30.26 3.81
C THR A 4 17.37 30.51 3.66
N ALA A 5 16.84 30.30 2.45
CA ALA A 5 15.40 30.14 2.27
C ALA A 5 14.94 29.01 3.21
N GLY A 6 13.96 29.31 4.05
CA GLY A 6 13.46 28.39 5.06
C GLY A 6 13.00 27.09 4.39
N ARG A 7 13.59 25.97 4.80
CA ARG A 7 13.01 24.65 4.54
C ARG A 7 11.63 24.64 5.19
N THR A 8 10.60 24.67 4.36
CA THR A 8 9.22 24.40 4.72
C THR A 8 9.18 23.12 5.56
N ALA A 9 8.39 23.13 6.64
CA ALA A 9 8.14 21.94 7.42
C ALA A 9 7.74 20.79 6.49
N LEU A 10 8.27 19.59 6.74
CA LEU A 10 7.88 18.36 6.05
C LEU A 10 6.34 18.35 5.92
N PRO A 11 5.73 18.28 4.71
CA PRO A 11 4.27 18.23 4.60
C PRO A 11 3.70 17.12 5.48
N ALA A 12 3.06 17.55 6.56
CA ALA A 12 2.26 16.71 7.43
C ALA A 12 0.85 16.61 6.83
N LEU A 13 0.10 15.58 7.21
CA LEU A 13 -1.30 15.45 6.83
C LEU A 13 -2.14 16.54 7.52
N ASP A 14 -2.27 17.70 6.88
CA ASP A 14 -3.10 18.82 7.35
C ASP A 14 -4.60 18.54 7.22
N ILE A 15 -5.45 19.40 7.81
CA ILE A 15 -6.91 19.17 7.86
C ILE A 15 -7.49 19.11 6.44
N ALA A 16 -7.07 20.04 5.58
CA ALA A 16 -7.61 20.20 4.25
C ALA A 16 -7.32 18.97 3.37
N THR A 17 -6.08 18.49 3.40
CA THR A 17 -5.64 17.28 2.68
C THR A 17 -6.36 16.05 3.22
N ALA A 18 -6.45 15.90 4.54
CA ALA A 18 -7.16 14.79 5.17
C ALA A 18 -8.66 14.76 4.82
N SER A 19 -9.33 15.93 4.82
CA SER A 19 -10.73 16.07 4.44
C SER A 19 -10.95 15.73 2.96
N ALA A 20 -10.07 16.21 2.06
CA ALA A 20 -10.14 15.85 0.65
C ALA A 20 -9.94 14.34 0.40
N PHE A 21 -9.00 13.71 1.12
CA PHE A 21 -8.80 12.25 1.07
C PHE A 21 -10.03 11.50 1.57
N ALA A 22 -10.66 11.96 2.67
CA ALA A 22 -11.86 11.35 3.21
C ALA A 22 -13.03 11.41 2.23
N GLN A 23 -13.23 12.55 1.57
CA GLN A 23 -14.30 12.75 0.59
C GLN A 23 -14.15 11.83 -0.62
N VAL A 24 -12.94 11.80 -1.22
CA VAL A 24 -12.66 10.93 -2.36
C VAL A 24 -12.81 9.45 -1.98
N ALA A 25 -12.28 9.04 -0.83
CA ALA A 25 -12.40 7.66 -0.38
C ALA A 25 -13.86 7.25 -0.11
N LEU A 26 -14.65 8.10 0.53
CA LEU A 26 -16.08 7.87 0.74
C LEU A 26 -16.86 7.77 -0.58
N GLU A 27 -16.60 8.66 -1.53
CA GLU A 27 -17.22 8.59 -2.86
C GLU A 27 -16.87 7.27 -3.55
N ASN A 28 -15.60 6.90 -3.54
CA ASN A 28 -15.11 5.69 -4.20
C ASN A 28 -15.75 4.43 -3.63
N ILE A 29 -15.68 4.19 -2.32
CA ILE A 29 -16.21 2.94 -1.73
C ILE A 29 -17.73 2.78 -1.87
N LEU A 30 -18.45 3.87 -2.16
CA LEU A 30 -19.90 3.85 -2.39
C LEU A 30 -20.27 3.80 -3.88
N ARG A 31 -19.34 4.12 -4.78
CA ARG A 31 -19.56 4.15 -6.24
C ARG A 31 -19.51 2.74 -6.83
N PRO A 32 -20.63 2.20 -7.34
CA PRO A 32 -20.68 0.81 -7.81
C PRO A 32 -20.14 0.60 -9.23
N TYR A 33 -20.07 1.66 -10.05
CA TYR A 33 -19.67 1.55 -11.46
C TYR A 33 -18.86 2.77 -11.95
N PRO A 34 -17.96 2.59 -12.94
CA PRO A 34 -17.53 1.31 -13.52
C PRO A 34 -16.74 0.46 -12.50
N TYR A 35 -16.85 -0.88 -12.61
CA TYR A 35 -16.15 -1.83 -11.76
C TYR A 35 -15.46 -2.89 -12.63
N ARG A 36 -14.15 -2.99 -12.52
CA ARG A 36 -13.33 -4.04 -13.10
C ARG A 36 -13.40 -5.27 -12.20
N ILE A 37 -14.01 -6.30 -12.75
CA ILE A 37 -14.21 -7.58 -12.07
C ILE A 37 -13.10 -8.56 -12.46
N ASP A 38 -12.44 -9.16 -11.46
CA ASP A 38 -11.64 -10.37 -11.63
C ASP A 38 -12.41 -11.53 -10.99
N HIS A 39 -12.94 -12.41 -11.84
CA HIS A 39 -13.82 -13.48 -11.41
C HIS A 39 -13.61 -14.73 -12.24
N MET A 40 -13.10 -15.79 -11.58
CA MET A 40 -12.98 -17.09 -12.20
C MET A 40 -14.35 -17.78 -12.22
N MET A 41 -14.90 -17.93 -13.43
CA MET A 41 -16.14 -18.67 -13.65
C MET A 41 -15.84 -20.17 -13.75
N MET A 42 -16.45 -20.98 -12.90
CA MET A 42 -16.40 -22.44 -12.97
C MET A 42 -17.54 -23.00 -13.83
N GLY A 43 -18.60 -22.22 -14.06
CA GLY A 43 -19.67 -22.53 -14.99
C GLY A 43 -20.52 -21.31 -15.35
N ALA A 44 -21.51 -21.52 -16.23
CA ALA A 44 -22.36 -20.43 -16.74
C ALA A 44 -23.19 -19.72 -15.65
N GLY A 45 -23.48 -20.38 -14.53
CA GLY A 45 -24.25 -19.83 -13.42
C GLY A 45 -23.47 -18.91 -12.47
N ASP A 46 -22.16 -18.75 -12.67
CA ASP A 46 -21.33 -17.92 -11.79
C ASP A 46 -21.40 -16.41 -12.09
N LEU A 47 -22.03 -16.01 -13.19
CA LEU A 47 -22.16 -14.60 -13.56
C LEU A 47 -23.04 -13.86 -12.54
N ALA A 48 -22.47 -12.84 -11.89
CA ALA A 48 -23.19 -12.00 -10.93
C ALA A 48 -22.63 -10.58 -10.91
N GLU A 49 -23.42 -9.64 -10.39
CA GLU A 49 -23.01 -8.23 -10.23
C GLU A 49 -21.96 -8.07 -9.11
N PRO A 50 -21.09 -7.04 -9.18
CA PRO A 50 -20.05 -6.80 -8.16
C PRO A 50 -20.57 -6.77 -6.72
N ARG A 51 -21.72 -6.14 -6.48
CA ARG A 51 -22.34 -6.08 -5.14
C ARG A 51 -22.79 -7.43 -4.60
N THR A 52 -23.13 -8.37 -5.49
CA THR A 52 -23.48 -9.73 -5.09
C THR A 52 -22.23 -10.54 -4.74
N LEU A 53 -21.15 -10.36 -5.49
CA LEU A 53 -19.90 -11.09 -5.31
C LEU A 53 -19.08 -10.56 -4.12
N HIS A 54 -19.06 -9.24 -3.94
CA HIS A 54 -18.23 -8.52 -2.98
C HIS A 54 -19.05 -7.46 -2.23
N PRO A 55 -19.97 -7.83 -1.33
CA PRO A 55 -20.92 -6.91 -0.72
C PRO A 55 -20.28 -5.85 0.18
N VAL A 56 -19.02 -6.02 0.61
CA VAL A 56 -18.25 -5.00 1.33
C VAL A 56 -17.49 -4.14 0.32
N TYR A 57 -16.77 -4.79 -0.60
CA TYR A 57 -15.80 -4.16 -1.49
C TYR A 57 -16.31 -3.99 -2.93
N PHE A 58 -17.62 -3.76 -3.09
CA PHE A 58 -18.28 -3.56 -4.39
C PHE A 58 -18.03 -2.18 -5.00
N GLY A 59 -17.63 -1.21 -4.18
CA GLY A 59 -17.34 0.14 -4.65
C GLY A 59 -15.89 0.30 -5.06
N SER A 60 -15.56 1.43 -5.67
CA SER A 60 -14.29 1.74 -6.33
C SER A 60 -14.15 1.03 -7.68
N TYR A 61 -13.01 1.24 -8.35
CA TYR A 61 -12.79 0.69 -9.69
C TYR A 61 -12.62 -0.83 -9.66
N ASP A 62 -12.11 -1.42 -8.59
CA ASP A 62 -12.02 -2.86 -8.38
C ASP A 62 -11.95 -3.19 -6.86
N TRP A 63 -11.86 -4.48 -6.56
CA TRP A 63 -11.91 -4.99 -5.18
C TRP A 63 -10.80 -4.42 -4.30
N HIS A 64 -9.53 -4.54 -4.71
CA HIS A 64 -8.42 -4.03 -3.88
C HIS A 64 -8.44 -2.51 -3.79
N SER A 65 -8.92 -1.82 -4.83
CA SER A 65 -9.12 -0.37 -4.78
C SER A 65 -10.04 0.04 -3.64
N SER A 66 -11.13 -0.72 -3.50
CA SER A 66 -12.05 -0.58 -2.37
C SER A 66 -11.33 -0.83 -1.05
N VAL A 67 -10.58 -1.93 -0.94
CA VAL A 67 -9.90 -2.31 0.32
C VAL A 67 -8.97 -1.23 0.82
N HIS A 68 -8.09 -0.69 -0.04
CA HIS A 68 -7.16 0.34 0.42
C HIS A 68 -7.80 1.72 0.61
N MET A 69 -8.96 1.98 -0.01
CA MET A 69 -9.80 3.14 0.34
C MET A 69 -10.46 2.98 1.71
N HIS A 70 -10.89 1.77 2.09
CA HIS A 70 -11.33 1.49 3.46
C HIS A 70 -10.18 1.67 4.46
N TRP A 71 -8.97 1.17 4.14
CA TRP A 71 -7.79 1.40 4.98
C TRP A 71 -7.51 2.89 5.14
N LEU A 72 -7.55 3.67 4.06
CA LEU A 72 -7.37 5.11 4.10
C LEU A 72 -8.35 5.78 5.07
N LEU A 73 -9.64 5.44 5.01
CA LEU A 73 -10.63 5.99 5.92
C LEU A 73 -10.36 5.68 7.39
N VAL A 74 -9.97 4.44 7.71
CA VAL A 74 -9.57 4.05 9.08
C VAL A 74 -8.32 4.82 9.52
N ARG A 75 -7.31 4.93 8.64
CA ARG A 75 -6.08 5.70 8.89
C ARG A 75 -6.38 7.16 9.19
N LEU A 76 -7.29 7.79 8.42
CA LEU A 76 -7.70 9.17 8.62
C LEU A 76 -8.41 9.38 9.96
N LEU A 77 -9.30 8.46 10.36
CA LEU A 77 -9.93 8.51 11.68
C LEU A 77 -8.92 8.40 12.83
N ALA A 78 -7.87 7.58 12.66
CA ALA A 78 -6.83 7.41 13.66
C ALA A 78 -5.91 8.63 13.78
N GLN A 79 -5.50 9.20 12.63
CA GLN A 79 -4.55 10.30 12.58
C GLN A 79 -5.21 11.66 12.86
N ARG A 80 -6.44 11.86 12.38
CA ARG A 80 -7.17 13.13 12.39
C ARG A 80 -8.60 12.94 12.93
N PRO A 81 -8.75 12.66 14.23
CA PRO A 81 -10.06 12.44 14.85
C PRO A 81 -10.96 13.68 14.82
N ASP A 82 -10.40 14.85 14.52
CA ASP A 82 -11.06 16.14 14.37
C ASP A 82 -11.66 16.40 12.98
N LEU A 83 -11.63 15.41 12.07
CA LEU A 83 -12.18 15.53 10.72
C LEU A 83 -13.70 15.77 10.73
N PRO A 84 -14.21 16.75 9.93
CA PRO A 84 -15.65 16.94 9.73
C PRO A 84 -16.35 15.67 9.21
N GLU A 85 -15.67 14.88 8.38
CA GLU A 85 -16.18 13.67 7.77
C GLU A 85 -16.22 12.47 8.73
N ALA A 86 -15.64 12.56 9.93
CA ALA A 86 -15.48 11.42 10.84
C ALA A 86 -16.80 10.68 11.12
N GLY A 87 -17.92 11.41 11.27
CA GLY A 87 -19.24 10.83 11.44
C GLY A 87 -19.74 10.07 10.19
N ALA A 88 -19.51 10.62 8.99
CA ALA A 88 -19.89 10.00 7.73
C ALA A 88 -19.06 8.73 7.45
N ILE A 89 -17.75 8.78 7.71
CA ILE A 89 -16.86 7.61 7.64
C ILE A 89 -17.38 6.50 8.53
N ARG A 90 -17.63 6.81 9.80
CA ARG A 90 -18.11 5.85 10.78
C ARG A 90 -19.43 5.22 10.40
N SER A 91 -20.40 6.03 9.97
CA SER A 91 -21.70 5.51 9.54
C SER A 91 -21.57 4.58 8.32
N THR A 92 -20.78 4.98 7.33
CA THR A 92 -20.59 4.23 6.07
C THR A 92 -19.94 2.87 6.33
N LEU A 93 -18.83 2.86 7.07
CA LEU A 93 -18.11 1.63 7.40
C LEU A 93 -18.97 0.68 8.26
N ASP A 94 -19.84 1.21 9.12
CA ASP A 94 -20.77 0.38 9.89
C ASP A 94 -21.82 -0.34 9.05
N ILE A 95 -22.27 0.32 7.97
CA ILE A 95 -23.24 -0.25 7.03
C ILE A 95 -22.57 -1.33 6.16
N GLN A 96 -21.34 -1.11 5.70
CA GLN A 96 -20.64 -2.07 4.83
C GLN A 96 -20.08 -3.27 5.60
N TRP A 97 -19.48 -3.08 6.78
CA TRP A 97 -18.91 -4.17 7.58
C TRP A 97 -19.91 -4.85 8.52
N GLN A 98 -21.08 -5.19 7.98
CA GLN A 98 -21.97 -6.12 8.66
C GLN A 98 -21.41 -7.54 8.60
N ALA A 99 -21.63 -8.32 9.66
CA ALA A 99 -21.08 -9.67 9.78
C ALA A 99 -21.42 -10.58 8.59
N GLN A 100 -22.63 -10.44 8.03
CA GLN A 100 -23.07 -11.20 6.86
C GLN A 100 -22.32 -10.81 5.58
N ALA A 101 -22.05 -9.51 5.38
CA ALA A 101 -21.32 -9.03 4.21
C ALA A 101 -19.85 -9.49 4.26
N VAL A 102 -19.20 -9.39 5.42
CA VAL A 102 -17.81 -9.87 5.57
C VAL A 102 -17.70 -11.39 5.43
N ALA A 103 -18.68 -12.14 5.95
CA ALA A 103 -18.73 -13.59 5.74
C ALA A 103 -18.86 -13.95 4.25
N ALA A 104 -19.56 -13.16 3.45
CA ALA A 104 -19.67 -13.37 2.00
C ALA A 104 -18.33 -13.09 1.28
N GLU A 105 -17.57 -12.08 1.68
CA GLU A 105 -16.20 -11.86 1.16
C GLU A 105 -15.31 -13.09 1.43
N LEU A 106 -15.30 -13.60 2.67
CA LEU A 106 -14.54 -14.80 3.02
C LEU A 106 -15.01 -16.02 2.21
N ALA A 107 -16.32 -16.21 2.08
CA ALA A 107 -16.88 -17.29 1.28
C ALA A 107 -16.45 -17.21 -0.19
N TYR A 108 -16.33 -15.99 -0.76
CA TYR A 108 -15.82 -15.80 -2.12
C TYR A 108 -14.39 -16.31 -2.27
N PHE A 109 -13.49 -15.98 -1.33
CA PHE A 109 -12.12 -16.49 -1.36
C PHE A 109 -12.06 -18.02 -1.24
N GLN A 110 -13.02 -18.64 -0.57
CA GLN A 110 -13.13 -20.09 -0.38
C GLN A 110 -13.81 -20.83 -1.55
N ARG A 111 -14.33 -20.12 -2.56
CA ARG A 111 -14.90 -20.75 -3.76
C ARG A 111 -13.82 -21.52 -4.55
N PRO A 112 -14.21 -22.61 -5.24
CA PRO A 112 -13.32 -23.28 -6.19
C PRO A 112 -12.78 -22.30 -7.24
N GLY A 113 -11.49 -22.41 -7.57
CA GLY A 113 -10.84 -21.53 -8.55
C GLY A 113 -10.33 -20.19 -8.01
N CYS A 114 -10.77 -19.75 -6.83
CA CYS A 114 -10.37 -18.46 -6.24
C CYS A 114 -9.04 -18.47 -5.47
N ALA A 115 -8.24 -19.54 -5.58
CA ALA A 115 -7.00 -19.69 -4.80
C ALA A 115 -5.97 -18.58 -5.05
N THR A 116 -5.99 -17.97 -6.23
CA THR A 116 -5.05 -16.89 -6.62
C THR A 116 -5.71 -15.53 -6.77
N PHE A 117 -7.02 -15.42 -6.55
CA PHE A 117 -7.74 -14.15 -6.62
C PHE A 117 -7.06 -13.13 -5.71
N GLU A 118 -6.75 -11.95 -6.24
CA GLU A 118 -6.09 -10.85 -5.52
C GLU A 118 -4.68 -11.14 -4.97
N ARG A 119 -4.04 -12.24 -5.41
CA ARG A 119 -2.66 -12.57 -4.99
C ARG A 119 -1.62 -11.73 -5.75
N PRO A 120 -0.61 -11.15 -5.06
CA PRO A 120 -0.48 -10.99 -3.61
C PRO A 120 -1.03 -9.63 -3.12
N TYR A 121 -1.44 -8.76 -4.03
CA TYR A 121 -1.73 -7.34 -3.76
C TYR A 121 -2.91 -7.11 -2.83
N GLY A 122 -4.09 -7.59 -3.20
CA GLY A 122 -5.29 -7.42 -2.38
C GLY A 122 -5.18 -8.18 -1.05
N TRP A 123 -4.45 -9.31 -1.02
CA TRP A 123 -4.14 -9.99 0.23
C TRP A 123 -3.39 -9.07 1.18
N ALA A 124 -2.31 -8.45 0.70
CA ALA A 124 -1.48 -7.55 1.47
C ALA A 124 -2.26 -6.33 1.99
N TRP A 125 -3.18 -5.79 1.19
CA TRP A 125 -4.02 -4.67 1.61
C TRP A 125 -5.06 -5.03 2.68
N ILE A 126 -5.64 -6.23 2.67
CA ILE A 126 -6.47 -6.70 3.79
C ILE A 126 -5.64 -6.83 5.06
N LEU A 127 -4.44 -7.40 4.96
CA LEU A 127 -3.54 -7.51 6.11
C LEU A 127 -3.18 -6.11 6.66
N ARG A 128 -2.90 -5.14 5.78
CA ARG A 128 -2.66 -3.74 6.16
C ARG A 128 -3.88 -3.11 6.83
N LEU A 129 -5.07 -3.33 6.29
CA LEU A 129 -6.33 -2.85 6.86
C LEU A 129 -6.56 -3.42 8.26
N GLN A 130 -6.37 -4.74 8.43
CA GLN A 130 -6.53 -5.38 9.74
C GLN A 130 -5.53 -4.85 10.76
N ALA A 131 -4.26 -4.66 10.37
CA ALA A 131 -3.27 -4.02 11.24
C ALA A 131 -3.72 -2.62 11.70
N GLU A 132 -4.22 -1.78 10.78
CA GLU A 132 -4.69 -0.43 11.11
C GLU A 132 -5.88 -0.44 12.07
N LEU A 133 -6.84 -1.36 11.88
CA LEU A 133 -7.98 -1.53 12.77
C LEU A 133 -7.56 -1.95 14.19
N ARG A 134 -6.48 -2.74 14.30
CA ARG A 134 -5.97 -3.28 15.57
C ARG A 134 -5.08 -2.29 16.31
N GLU A 135 -4.34 -1.46 15.59
CA GLU A 135 -3.51 -0.37 16.13
C GLU A 135 -4.29 0.91 16.37
N PHE A 136 -5.58 0.93 16.04
CA PHE A 136 -6.42 2.11 16.17
C PHE A 136 -6.35 2.67 17.60
N PRO A 137 -6.06 3.97 17.77
CA PRO A 137 -5.81 4.55 19.08
C PRO A 137 -7.08 4.59 19.93
N GLY A 138 -6.93 4.22 21.21
CA GLY A 138 -8.01 4.26 22.20
C GLY A 138 -8.92 3.03 22.17
N ALA A 139 -9.82 2.94 23.15
CA ALA A 139 -10.78 1.83 23.29
C ALA A 139 -12.06 2.08 22.47
N ASP A 140 -11.92 2.38 21.17
CA ASP A 140 -13.04 2.66 20.28
C ASP A 140 -13.83 1.37 19.96
N LYS A 141 -15.02 1.24 20.56
CA LYS A 141 -15.87 0.05 20.41
C LYS A 141 -16.32 -0.19 18.97
N GLN A 142 -16.48 0.86 18.17
CA GLN A 142 -16.92 0.72 16.78
C GLN A 142 -15.79 0.12 15.93
N VAL A 143 -14.58 0.64 16.09
CA VAL A 143 -13.40 0.11 15.39
C VAL A 143 -13.07 -1.30 15.85
N GLN A 144 -13.17 -1.60 17.15
CA GLN A 144 -12.99 -2.97 17.67
C GLN A 144 -13.97 -3.97 17.04
N ARG A 145 -15.21 -3.55 16.76
CA ARG A 145 -16.19 -4.39 16.06
C ARG A 145 -15.77 -4.64 14.61
N TRP A 146 -15.30 -3.61 13.90
CA TRP A 146 -14.79 -3.77 12.54
C TRP A 146 -13.54 -4.65 12.48
N ALA A 147 -12.60 -4.49 13.42
CA ALA A 147 -11.41 -5.33 13.55
C ALA A 147 -11.80 -6.81 13.72
N LYS A 148 -12.79 -7.10 14.57
CA LYS A 148 -13.33 -8.47 14.76
C LYS A 148 -14.04 -8.99 13.52
N ALA A 149 -14.70 -8.12 12.76
CA ALA A 149 -15.37 -8.50 11.52
C ALA A 149 -14.36 -8.86 10.42
N CYS A 150 -13.29 -8.09 10.27
CA CYS A 150 -12.25 -8.27 9.25
C CYS A 150 -11.27 -9.44 9.56
N GLU A 151 -11.06 -9.74 10.84
CA GLU A 151 -10.11 -10.76 11.34
C GLU A 151 -10.19 -12.13 10.64
N PRO A 152 -11.36 -12.74 10.36
CA PRO A 152 -11.42 -14.04 9.69
C PRO A 152 -10.84 -14.01 8.26
N LEU A 153 -11.12 -12.95 7.50
CA LEU A 153 -10.58 -12.79 6.15
C LEU A 153 -9.07 -12.53 6.21
N ALA A 154 -8.60 -11.67 7.11
CA ALA A 154 -7.17 -11.44 7.30
C ALA A 154 -6.42 -12.73 7.70
N THR A 155 -7.00 -13.53 8.58
CA THR A 155 -6.42 -14.81 9.02
C THR A 155 -6.30 -15.81 7.86
N GLU A 156 -7.36 -15.95 7.06
CA GLU A 156 -7.35 -16.79 5.85
C GLU A 156 -6.23 -16.36 4.89
N LEU A 157 -6.13 -15.05 4.60
CA LEU A 157 -5.14 -14.53 3.65
C LEU A 157 -3.71 -14.58 4.19
N ALA A 158 -3.52 -14.45 5.50
CA ALA A 158 -2.22 -14.67 6.16
C ALA A 158 -1.77 -16.13 6.04
N GLY A 159 -2.70 -17.08 6.20
CA GLY A 159 -2.45 -18.51 5.95
C GLY A 159 -2.06 -18.77 4.51
N ARG A 160 -2.86 -18.30 3.55
CA ARG A 160 -2.58 -18.46 2.10
C ARG A 160 -1.25 -17.83 1.68
N LEU A 161 -0.93 -16.66 2.22
CA LEU A 161 0.36 -16.01 1.96
C LEU A 161 1.50 -16.87 2.52
N THR A 162 1.36 -17.42 3.72
CA THR A 162 2.36 -18.33 4.30
C THR A 162 2.59 -19.56 3.40
N ASP A 163 1.51 -20.22 2.97
CA ASP A 163 1.58 -21.41 2.11
C ASP A 163 2.18 -21.08 0.74
N TYR A 164 1.77 -19.95 0.13
CA TYR A 164 2.36 -19.48 -1.12
C TYR A 164 3.85 -19.20 -0.97
N LEU A 165 4.26 -18.55 0.12
CA LEU A 165 5.67 -18.27 0.42
C LEU A 165 6.47 -19.53 0.74
N ASP A 166 5.89 -20.72 0.90
CA ASP A 166 6.64 -21.97 1.00
C ASP A 166 7.02 -22.51 -0.39
N ILE A 167 6.17 -22.31 -1.39
CA ILE A 167 6.37 -22.84 -2.75
C ILE A 167 6.88 -21.81 -3.78
N ALA A 168 6.86 -20.52 -3.46
CA ALA A 168 7.24 -19.48 -4.42
C ALA A 168 8.77 -19.40 -4.62
N ASP A 169 9.27 -19.94 -5.73
CA ASP A 169 10.71 -20.00 -5.98
C ASP A 169 11.34 -18.64 -6.31
N PHE A 170 10.62 -17.76 -6.99
CA PHE A 170 11.13 -16.47 -7.44
C PHE A 170 10.25 -15.32 -6.93
N PRO A 171 10.84 -14.16 -6.62
CA PRO A 171 10.07 -12.95 -6.38
C PRO A 171 9.61 -12.36 -7.72
N ILE A 172 8.52 -11.61 -7.68
CA ILE A 172 8.09 -10.75 -8.78
C ILE A 172 8.53 -9.32 -8.45
N ARG A 173 9.36 -8.73 -9.32
CA ARG A 173 10.00 -7.41 -9.11
C ARG A 173 9.33 -6.26 -9.85
N THR A 174 8.43 -6.56 -10.80
CA THR A 174 7.71 -5.54 -11.57
C THR A 174 7.01 -4.55 -10.64
N GLY A 175 7.05 -3.26 -10.98
CA GLY A 175 6.49 -2.15 -10.20
C GLY A 175 4.96 -2.04 -10.24
N THR A 176 4.25 -3.17 -10.23
CA THR A 176 2.78 -3.23 -10.31
C THR A 176 2.21 -4.19 -9.26
N HIS A 177 0.92 -4.51 -9.32
CA HIS A 177 0.18 -5.30 -8.32
C HIS A 177 0.90 -6.60 -7.90
N ALA A 178 1.57 -7.28 -8.83
CA ALA A 178 2.23 -8.55 -8.54
C ALA A 178 3.52 -8.42 -7.70
N ASN A 179 4.00 -7.20 -7.41
CA ASN A 179 5.25 -6.95 -6.71
C ASN A 179 5.32 -7.68 -5.36
N SER A 180 6.27 -8.59 -5.22
CA SER A 180 6.40 -9.41 -4.01
C SER A 180 6.86 -8.58 -2.82
N ALA A 181 7.80 -7.66 -3.01
CA ALA A 181 8.34 -6.88 -1.90
C ALA A 181 7.27 -5.98 -1.27
N PHE A 182 6.48 -5.27 -2.07
CA PHE A 182 5.35 -4.46 -1.60
C PHE A 182 4.37 -5.27 -0.76
N ALA A 183 3.94 -6.43 -1.26
CA ALA A 183 2.99 -7.28 -0.53
C ALA A 183 3.56 -7.74 0.82
N LEU A 184 4.86 -8.09 0.87
CA LEU A 184 5.51 -8.52 2.10
C LEU A 184 5.78 -7.38 3.08
N VAL A 185 6.00 -6.15 2.62
CA VAL A 185 6.10 -4.97 3.50
C VAL A 185 4.78 -4.76 4.25
N LEU A 186 3.64 -4.81 3.58
CA LEU A 186 2.35 -4.67 4.24
C LEU A 186 2.05 -5.85 5.17
N ALA A 187 2.28 -7.08 4.71
CA ALA A 187 2.06 -8.30 5.49
C ALA A 187 2.97 -8.41 6.73
N ASP A 188 4.22 -7.94 6.67
CA ASP A 188 5.12 -7.89 7.83
C ASP A 188 4.62 -6.92 8.90
N GLY A 189 3.96 -5.81 8.50
CA GLY A 189 3.31 -4.90 9.43
C GLY A 189 2.24 -5.62 10.25
N TYR A 190 1.31 -6.25 9.54
CA TYR A 190 0.28 -7.11 10.14
C TYR A 190 0.85 -8.20 11.04
N ALA A 191 1.86 -8.93 10.58
CA ALA A 191 2.43 -10.03 11.34
C ALA A 191 3.04 -9.59 12.69
N ARG A 192 3.51 -8.33 12.77
CA ARG A 192 4.02 -7.72 14.01
C ARG A 192 2.89 -7.26 14.92
N THR A 193 1.88 -6.59 14.37
CA THR A 193 0.72 -6.08 15.11
C THR A 193 -0.09 -7.20 15.78
N ASP A 194 -0.46 -8.22 15.01
CA ASP A 194 -1.33 -9.31 15.48
C ASP A 194 -0.54 -10.51 16.02
N GLY A 195 0.79 -10.40 16.07
CA GLY A 195 1.64 -11.45 16.62
C GLY A 195 1.51 -12.77 15.86
N HIS A 196 1.64 -12.74 14.53
CA HIS A 196 1.71 -13.93 13.67
C HIS A 196 3.16 -14.36 13.42
N PRO A 197 3.82 -15.09 14.34
CA PRO A 197 5.23 -15.43 14.22
C PRO A 197 5.52 -16.38 13.05
N ALA A 198 4.56 -17.21 12.65
CA ALA A 198 4.70 -18.10 11.49
C ALA A 198 4.83 -17.30 10.19
N LEU A 199 3.90 -16.36 9.95
CA LEU A 199 3.93 -15.47 8.79
C LEU A 199 5.21 -14.62 8.81
N ARG A 200 5.56 -14.00 9.94
CA ARG A 200 6.79 -13.21 10.07
C ARG A 200 8.05 -14.01 9.70
N ARG A 201 8.15 -15.27 10.17
CA ARG A 201 9.27 -16.16 9.80
C ARG A 201 9.26 -16.51 8.32
N ALA A 202 8.09 -16.79 7.74
CA ALA A 202 7.96 -17.09 6.32
C ALA A 202 8.41 -15.91 5.45
N ILE A 203 8.00 -14.69 5.82
CA ILE A 203 8.40 -13.44 5.17
C ILE A 203 9.92 -13.26 5.26
N ALA A 204 10.50 -13.29 6.46
CA ALA A 204 11.94 -13.08 6.64
C ALA A 204 12.76 -14.10 5.85
N ARG A 205 12.45 -15.40 5.98
CA ARG A 205 13.12 -16.48 5.25
C ARG A 205 13.05 -16.27 3.74
N ARG A 206 11.88 -15.89 3.21
CA ARG A 206 11.69 -15.73 1.77
C ARG A 206 12.36 -14.46 1.25
N ALA A 207 12.31 -13.35 2.01
CA ALA A 207 13.05 -12.11 1.70
C ALA A 207 14.56 -12.36 1.62
N HIS A 208 15.14 -13.05 2.60
CA HIS A 208 16.56 -13.46 2.55
C HIS A 208 16.89 -14.30 1.32
N ARG A 209 16.07 -15.31 0.99
CA ARG A 209 16.31 -16.18 -0.18
C ARG A 209 16.20 -15.44 -1.51
N TRP A 210 15.27 -14.48 -1.61
CA TRP A 210 14.98 -13.78 -2.85
C TRP A 210 15.87 -12.58 -3.13
N PHE A 211 16.25 -11.84 -2.09
CA PHE A 211 16.85 -10.51 -2.22
C PHE A 211 18.17 -10.38 -1.46
N GLY A 212 18.51 -11.32 -0.58
CA GLY A 212 19.72 -11.24 0.27
C GLY A 212 21.04 -11.24 -0.49
N HIS A 213 21.04 -11.66 -1.76
CA HIS A 213 22.21 -11.69 -2.64
C HIS A 213 22.09 -10.76 -3.85
N ASP A 214 21.04 -9.94 -3.92
CA ASP A 214 20.89 -8.97 -5.01
C ASP A 214 21.96 -7.87 -4.86
N GLN A 215 22.58 -7.48 -5.98
CA GLN A 215 23.71 -6.55 -6.00
C GLN A 215 23.57 -5.59 -7.18
N ARG A 216 24.00 -4.34 -6.99
CA ARG A 216 24.01 -3.28 -8.00
C ARG A 216 22.70 -3.22 -8.79
N TYR A 217 21.60 -2.98 -8.09
CA TYR A 217 20.27 -2.96 -8.69
C TYR A 217 20.25 -2.05 -9.94
N PRO A 218 19.76 -2.54 -11.09
CA PRO A 218 19.78 -1.80 -12.35
C PRO A 218 18.65 -0.77 -12.42
N ALA A 219 18.70 0.28 -11.59
CA ALA A 219 17.63 1.28 -11.47
C ALA A 219 17.31 2.00 -12.78
N ARG A 220 18.21 2.01 -13.78
CA ARG A 220 17.94 2.48 -15.14
C ARG A 220 16.86 1.71 -15.91
N TYR A 221 16.43 0.54 -15.43
CA TYR A 221 15.31 -0.21 -16.01
C TYR A 221 13.95 0.22 -15.47
N GLU A 222 13.93 1.05 -14.43
CA GLU A 222 12.73 1.69 -13.92
C GLU A 222 12.62 3.13 -14.46
N PRO A 223 11.41 3.67 -14.67
CA PRO A 223 10.14 2.97 -14.57
C PRO A 223 9.79 2.18 -15.84
N GLY A 224 9.04 1.09 -15.67
CA GLY A 224 8.15 0.59 -16.71
C GLY A 224 6.98 1.55 -16.95
N GLY A 225 6.39 1.53 -18.15
CA GLY A 225 5.42 2.55 -18.59
C GLY A 225 4.12 2.63 -17.80
N ASP A 226 3.76 1.62 -17.02
CA ASP A 226 2.56 1.57 -16.17
C ASP A 226 2.86 1.14 -14.72
N GLU A 227 4.09 1.39 -14.25
CA GLU A 227 4.48 1.10 -12.88
C GLU A 227 3.97 2.18 -11.91
N PHE A 228 3.48 1.73 -10.75
CA PHE A 228 3.14 2.59 -9.61
C PHE A 228 3.98 2.29 -8.37
N LEU A 229 4.90 1.33 -8.46
CA LEU A 229 5.87 0.97 -7.43
C LEU A 229 7.28 1.02 -8.02
N SER A 230 8.26 1.47 -7.25
CA SER A 230 9.67 1.22 -7.58
C SER A 230 10.03 -0.17 -7.07
N GLY A 231 10.36 -1.08 -7.98
CA GLY A 231 10.69 -2.47 -7.64
C GLY A 231 11.86 -2.55 -6.66
N GLY A 232 12.97 -1.89 -6.97
CA GLY A 232 14.17 -1.93 -6.13
C GLY A 232 14.04 -1.14 -4.83
N LEU A 233 13.30 -0.03 -4.78
CA LEU A 233 13.05 0.64 -3.50
C LEU A 233 12.10 -0.16 -2.59
N MET A 234 11.11 -0.86 -3.15
CA MET A 234 10.27 -1.78 -2.36
C MET A 234 11.08 -2.95 -1.79
N GLU A 235 12.00 -3.50 -2.59
CA GLU A 235 12.96 -4.50 -2.13
C GLU A 235 13.80 -3.97 -0.97
N ALA A 236 14.38 -2.77 -1.10
CA ALA A 236 15.15 -2.16 -0.02
C ALA A 236 14.33 -1.94 1.25
N VAL A 237 13.08 -1.48 1.14
CA VAL A 237 12.18 -1.31 2.30
C VAL A 237 11.90 -2.65 2.97
N LEU A 238 11.64 -3.72 2.21
CA LEU A 238 11.43 -5.05 2.78
C LEU A 238 12.70 -5.54 3.48
N MET A 239 13.86 -5.42 2.83
CA MET A 239 15.14 -5.85 3.39
C MET A 239 15.46 -5.08 4.66
N ARG A 240 15.18 -3.79 4.72
CA ARG A 240 15.32 -2.99 5.95
C ARG A 240 14.48 -3.52 7.11
N ARG A 241 13.28 -4.04 6.84
CA ARG A 241 12.37 -4.57 7.86
C ARG A 241 12.79 -5.92 8.43
N VAL A 242 13.48 -6.74 7.63
CA VAL A 242 13.85 -8.12 8.01
C VAL A 242 15.29 -8.24 8.48
N LEU A 243 16.16 -7.29 8.11
CA LEU A 243 17.54 -7.20 8.57
C LEU A 243 17.68 -6.28 9.79
N ASP A 244 18.66 -6.56 10.64
CA ASP A 244 19.15 -5.59 11.63
C ASP A 244 19.95 -4.46 10.98
N ASP A 245 20.31 -3.44 11.75
CA ASP A 245 20.97 -2.24 11.26
C ASP A 245 22.32 -2.52 10.58
N CYS A 246 23.14 -3.39 11.17
CA CYS A 246 24.45 -3.73 10.65
C CYS A 246 24.31 -4.50 9.33
N ALA A 247 23.48 -5.55 9.31
CA ALA A 247 23.25 -6.36 8.13
C ALA A 247 22.60 -5.55 6.99
N PHE A 248 21.69 -4.62 7.31
CA PHE A 248 21.09 -3.74 6.31
C PHE A 248 22.12 -2.78 5.70
N ALA A 249 23.01 -2.19 6.50
CA ALA A 249 24.03 -1.28 6.00
C ALA A 249 24.97 -1.99 5.01
N GLU A 250 25.44 -3.20 5.36
CA GLU A 250 26.28 -4.03 4.48
C GLU A 250 25.52 -4.46 3.22
N TRP A 251 24.27 -4.89 3.36
CA TRP A 251 23.43 -5.27 2.22
C TRP A 251 23.18 -4.08 1.29
N TRP A 252 22.86 -2.89 1.83
CA TRP A 252 22.62 -1.67 1.06
C TRP A 252 23.86 -1.26 0.26
N GLU A 253 25.06 -1.37 0.83
CA GLU A 253 26.31 -1.06 0.11
C GLU A 253 26.48 -1.94 -1.14
N MET A 254 26.12 -3.21 -1.05
CA MET A 254 26.19 -4.16 -2.17
C MET A 254 25.03 -3.99 -3.16
N PHE A 255 23.83 -3.72 -2.66
CA PHE A 255 22.59 -3.63 -3.43
C PHE A 255 22.47 -2.31 -4.20
N ALA A 256 22.88 -1.19 -3.60
CA ALA A 256 22.56 0.14 -4.11
C ALA A 256 22.97 0.33 -5.58
N PRO A 257 22.14 1.02 -6.39
CA PRO A 257 22.48 1.35 -7.76
C PRO A 257 23.78 2.15 -7.85
N ALA A 258 24.46 2.07 -8.99
CA ALA A 258 25.57 2.97 -9.29
C ALA A 258 25.10 4.44 -9.21
N PRO A 259 25.97 5.41 -8.86
CA PRO A 259 25.56 6.80 -8.64
C PRO A 259 24.72 7.45 -9.75
N ASN A 260 25.00 7.12 -11.02
CA ASN A 260 24.21 7.61 -12.16
C ASN A 260 22.81 6.98 -12.22
N ASP A 261 22.69 5.68 -11.93
CA ASP A 261 21.42 4.96 -11.94
C ASP A 261 20.59 5.31 -10.69
N LEU A 262 21.23 5.67 -9.57
CA LEU A 262 20.55 6.14 -8.36
C LEU A 262 19.72 7.42 -8.61
N ALA A 263 20.16 8.28 -9.53
CA ALA A 263 19.42 9.49 -9.90
C ALA A 263 18.00 9.17 -10.38
N THR A 264 17.79 8.01 -11.04
CA THR A 264 16.47 7.54 -11.48
C THR A 264 15.48 7.40 -10.34
N TRP A 265 15.94 7.03 -9.15
CA TRP A 265 15.09 6.92 -7.95
C TRP A 265 14.93 8.23 -7.19
N LEU A 266 15.85 9.18 -7.37
CA LEU A 266 15.82 10.47 -6.69
C LEU A 266 14.97 11.51 -7.43
N THR A 267 14.74 11.31 -8.72
CA THR A 267 14.03 12.28 -9.58
C THR A 267 12.60 11.81 -9.87
N PRO A 268 11.59 12.69 -9.69
CA PRO A 268 10.22 12.39 -10.07
C PRO A 268 10.06 12.10 -11.56
N VAL A 269 9.12 11.20 -11.87
CA VAL A 269 8.71 10.93 -13.25
C VAL A 269 7.64 11.93 -13.67
N VAL A 270 7.63 12.26 -14.96
CA VAL A 270 6.61 13.13 -15.56
C VAL A 270 5.47 12.25 -16.09
N VAL A 271 4.24 12.61 -15.76
CA VAL A 271 3.04 11.96 -16.28
C VAL A 271 2.50 12.79 -17.44
N ALA A 272 2.65 12.27 -18.66
CA ALA A 272 2.32 13.00 -19.88
C ALA A 272 0.80 13.16 -20.08
N ASP A 273 0.03 12.12 -19.77
CA ASP A 273 -1.43 12.11 -19.84
C ASP A 273 -2.00 11.39 -18.62
N ARG A 274 -2.78 12.10 -17.81
CA ARG A 274 -3.39 11.60 -16.58
C ARG A 274 -4.79 11.02 -16.79
N THR A 275 -5.33 11.13 -18.00
CA THR A 275 -6.62 10.54 -18.37
C THR A 275 -6.45 9.08 -18.81
N ASP A 276 -5.23 8.68 -19.19
CA ASP A 276 -4.91 7.30 -19.53
C ASP A 276 -4.78 6.44 -18.24
N PRO A 277 -5.54 5.32 -18.15
CA PRO A 277 -5.60 4.49 -16.94
C PRO A 277 -4.31 3.73 -16.62
N LYS A 278 -3.32 3.73 -17.51
CA LYS A 278 -2.01 3.13 -17.31
C LYS A 278 -0.94 4.17 -17.01
N LEU A 279 -0.93 5.29 -17.73
CA LEU A 279 0.07 6.34 -17.49
C LEU A 279 -0.15 7.04 -16.14
N VAL A 280 -1.39 7.14 -15.66
CA VAL A 280 -1.70 7.69 -14.32
C VAL A 280 -1.03 6.90 -13.18
N HIS A 281 -0.63 5.64 -13.40
CA HIS A 281 0.16 4.88 -12.44
C HIS A 281 1.48 5.54 -12.07
N LEU A 282 2.07 6.34 -12.97
CA LEU A 282 3.31 7.05 -12.72
C LEU A 282 3.17 8.14 -11.62
N ASP A 283 1.97 8.67 -11.38
CA ASP A 283 1.72 9.51 -10.21
C ASP A 283 1.80 8.67 -8.93
N GLY A 284 1.27 7.44 -8.95
CA GLY A 284 1.44 6.50 -7.83
C GLY A 284 2.89 6.04 -7.64
N LEU A 285 3.69 5.97 -8.71
CA LEU A 285 5.12 5.72 -8.61
C LEU A 285 5.84 6.83 -7.86
N ASN A 286 5.55 8.09 -8.15
CA ASN A 286 6.09 9.20 -7.39
C ASN A 286 5.70 9.09 -5.91
N LEU A 287 4.43 8.84 -5.61
CA LEU A 287 3.96 8.69 -4.22
C LEU A 287 4.61 7.50 -3.51
N SER A 288 4.78 6.35 -4.17
CA SER A 288 5.42 5.16 -3.58
C SER A 288 6.93 5.34 -3.41
N ARG A 289 7.62 6.04 -4.32
CA ARG A 289 9.02 6.44 -4.14
C ARG A 289 9.20 7.39 -2.97
N ALA A 290 8.31 8.37 -2.81
CA ALA A 290 8.29 9.23 -1.64
C ALA A 290 8.17 8.39 -0.35
N TRP A 291 7.19 7.48 -0.31
CA TRP A 291 7.02 6.57 0.83
C TRP A 291 8.29 5.76 1.14
N CYS A 292 8.91 5.15 0.13
CA CYS A 292 10.18 4.42 0.31
C CYS A 292 11.29 5.28 0.88
N TRP A 293 11.52 6.49 0.32
CA TRP A 293 12.59 7.37 0.79
C TRP A 293 12.39 7.82 2.24
N ARG A 294 11.13 8.08 2.63
CA ARG A 294 10.78 8.38 4.02
C ARG A 294 11.08 7.19 4.95
N LEU A 295 10.71 5.98 4.56
CA LEU A 295 10.94 4.78 5.36
C LEU A 295 12.43 4.45 5.51
N LEU A 296 13.20 4.56 4.43
CA LEU A 296 14.61 4.20 4.39
C LEU A 296 15.53 5.26 4.98
N GLY A 297 15.18 6.54 4.84
CA GLY A 297 16.03 7.70 5.17
C GLY A 297 16.85 7.58 6.45
N PRO A 298 16.27 7.21 7.61
CA PRO A 298 17.01 7.09 8.87
C PRO A 298 18.15 6.06 8.82
N SER A 299 18.01 5.03 7.99
CA SER A 299 18.94 3.89 7.89
C SER A 299 20.02 4.10 6.82
N LEU A 300 19.99 5.23 6.10
CA LEU A 300 20.93 5.56 5.04
C LEU A 300 22.12 6.40 5.55
N PRO A 301 23.29 6.32 4.90
CA PRO A 301 24.44 7.14 5.22
C PRO A 301 24.17 8.63 4.97
N GLU A 302 24.85 9.52 5.71
CA GLU A 302 24.52 10.95 5.82
C GLU A 302 24.36 11.70 4.47
N PRO A 303 25.25 11.53 3.47
CA PRO A 303 25.08 12.21 2.17
C PRO A 303 23.81 11.76 1.44
N LEU A 304 23.41 10.50 1.62
CA LEU A 304 22.21 9.94 0.99
C LEU A 304 20.95 10.24 1.80
N ARG A 305 21.04 10.35 3.13
CA ARG A 305 19.93 10.76 4.00
C ARG A 305 19.37 12.13 3.61
N THR A 306 20.25 13.09 3.31
CA THR A 306 19.83 14.42 2.85
C THR A 306 19.16 14.35 1.47
N LYS A 307 19.70 13.54 0.55
CA LYS A 307 19.09 13.31 -0.78
C LYS A 307 17.73 12.61 -0.69
N ALA A 308 17.59 11.62 0.19
CA ALA A 308 16.32 10.93 0.42
C ALA A 308 15.23 11.88 0.95
N ALA A 309 15.60 12.80 1.85
CA ALA A 309 14.66 13.82 2.33
C ALA A 309 14.23 14.80 1.21
N GLY A 310 15.16 15.17 0.32
CA GLY A 310 14.85 15.96 -0.87
C GLY A 310 13.94 15.21 -1.83
N ALA A 311 14.31 13.98 -2.20
CA ALA A 311 13.52 13.13 -3.08
C ALA A 311 12.11 12.87 -2.54
N TRP A 312 11.96 12.65 -1.23
CA TRP A 312 10.65 12.53 -0.59
C TRP A 312 9.77 13.76 -0.84
N ALA A 313 10.31 14.97 -0.68
CA ALA A 313 9.58 16.20 -0.94
C ALA A 313 9.28 16.38 -2.44
N ASP A 314 10.28 16.21 -3.30
CA ASP A 314 10.15 16.40 -4.76
C ASP A 314 9.12 15.44 -5.36
N HIS A 315 9.09 14.18 -4.92
CA HIS A 315 8.10 13.20 -5.38
C HIS A 315 6.69 13.51 -4.86
N LEU A 316 6.55 14.00 -3.62
CA LEU A 316 5.26 14.45 -3.12
C LEU A 316 4.75 15.66 -3.91
N ASP A 317 5.60 16.66 -4.13
CA ASP A 317 5.23 17.87 -4.87
C ASP A 317 4.78 17.55 -6.31
N ALA A 318 5.37 16.53 -6.93
CA ALA A 318 5.03 16.11 -8.29
C ALA A 318 3.60 15.52 -8.43
N SER A 319 3.10 14.80 -7.42
CA SER A 319 1.93 13.93 -7.57
C SER A 319 0.89 13.99 -6.45
N LEU A 320 1.16 14.66 -5.32
CA LEU A 320 0.24 14.72 -4.19
C LEU A 320 -1.12 15.32 -4.56
N ALA A 321 -1.13 16.38 -5.37
CA ALA A 321 -2.38 16.97 -5.84
C ALA A 321 -3.25 15.97 -6.63
N GLN A 322 -2.64 15.02 -7.35
CA GLN A 322 -3.36 14.05 -8.18
C GLN A 322 -4.08 12.97 -7.35
N ALA A 323 -3.77 12.89 -6.05
CA ALA A 323 -4.50 12.01 -5.13
C ALA A 323 -5.99 12.36 -5.03
N VAL A 324 -6.35 13.63 -5.27
CA VAL A 324 -7.73 14.14 -5.16
C VAL A 324 -8.19 14.93 -6.37
N SER A 325 -7.25 15.46 -7.16
CA SER A 325 -7.54 16.13 -8.42
C SER A 325 -7.33 15.16 -9.58
N GLY A 326 -8.27 15.12 -10.52
CA GLY A 326 -8.15 14.32 -11.73
C GLY A 326 -9.28 13.32 -11.93
N ASP A 327 -9.07 12.45 -12.90
CA ASP A 327 -10.08 11.49 -13.34
C ASP A 327 -10.16 10.28 -12.40
N TYR A 328 -11.31 9.61 -12.46
CA TYR A 328 -11.59 8.42 -11.64
C TYR A 328 -10.52 7.34 -11.76
N VAL A 329 -9.84 7.23 -12.91
CA VAL A 329 -8.74 6.27 -13.14
C VAL A 329 -7.53 6.48 -12.22
N GLY A 330 -7.35 7.68 -11.66
CA GLY A 330 -6.36 7.95 -10.61
C GLY A 330 -6.98 8.07 -9.22
N THR A 331 -8.08 8.81 -9.09
CA THR A 331 -8.65 9.14 -7.77
C THR A 331 -9.24 7.94 -7.04
N HIS A 332 -9.50 6.81 -7.72
CA HIS A 332 -9.97 5.58 -7.06
C HIS A 332 -8.93 4.93 -6.13
N TRP A 333 -7.64 5.31 -6.22
CA TRP A 333 -6.57 4.67 -5.45
C TRP A 333 -5.44 5.59 -4.96
N LEU A 334 -5.08 6.65 -5.68
CA LEU A 334 -3.88 7.45 -5.40
C LEU A 334 -3.83 8.05 -3.97
N ALA A 335 -4.97 8.43 -3.40
CA ALA A 335 -5.02 8.96 -2.03
C ALA A 335 -4.50 7.97 -0.97
N SER A 336 -4.63 6.66 -1.20
CA SER A 336 -4.06 5.65 -0.29
C SER A 336 -2.53 5.67 -0.30
N PHE A 337 -1.91 5.80 -1.46
CA PHE A 337 -0.45 5.91 -1.61
C PHE A 337 0.08 7.24 -1.07
N ALA A 338 -0.65 8.34 -1.28
CA ALA A 338 -0.31 9.62 -0.67
C ALA A 338 -0.34 9.54 0.86
N ALA A 339 -1.35 8.88 1.44
CA ALA A 339 -1.42 8.68 2.89
C ALA A 339 -0.28 7.80 3.43
N LEU A 340 0.16 6.76 2.71
CA LEU A 340 1.37 6.00 3.06
C LEU A 340 2.59 6.94 3.14
N ALA A 341 2.84 7.74 2.11
CA ALA A 341 3.97 8.66 2.04
C ALA A 341 3.96 9.77 3.11
N LEU A 342 2.77 10.20 3.56
CA LEU A 342 2.59 11.27 4.53
C LEU A 342 2.50 10.79 5.98
N THR A 343 1.98 9.59 6.22
CA THR A 343 1.58 9.17 7.58
C THR A 343 2.30 7.95 8.11
N ASP A 344 2.90 7.09 7.28
CA ASP A 344 3.58 5.92 7.81
C ASP A 344 4.78 6.34 8.67
N PRO A 345 4.98 5.67 9.82
CA PRO A 345 6.14 5.91 10.66
C PRO A 345 7.40 5.47 9.92
N VAL A 346 8.49 6.21 10.10
CA VAL A 346 9.79 5.81 9.56
C VAL A 346 10.23 4.48 10.20
N LEU A 347 11.04 3.70 9.47
CA LEU A 347 11.60 2.47 10.03
C LEU A 347 12.66 2.83 11.07
N THR A 348 12.33 2.64 12.34
CA THR A 348 13.28 2.73 13.45
C THR A 348 13.95 1.37 13.67
N ALA A 349 15.18 1.40 14.18
CA ALA A 349 15.92 0.21 14.62
C ALA A 349 15.16 -0.58 15.69
#